data_AF-A0A0R3R9K8-F1
#
_entry.id   AF-A0A0R3R9K8-F1
#
_cell.length_a   1.000
_cell.length_b   1.000
_cell.length_c   1.000
_cell.angle_alpha   90.00
_cell.angle_beta   90.00
_cell.angle_gamma   90.00
#
_symmetry.space_group_name_H-M   'P 1'
#
loop_
_entity.id
_entity.type
_entity.pdbx_description
1 polymer ?
#
loop_
_entity_poly.entity_id
_entity_poly.type
_entity_poly.pdbx_seq_one_letter_code
_entity_poly.pdbx_strand_id
1 'polypeptide(L)'
;MMEATVNQYHAAVEQIIKKKAVVGTVTHLLKLFQPYYASTAGHERLRAVDATLRVLTVYFEHATDFALGRASEFGPMSSLLARLVPRIADSLCAVRHAALRTVYWTFRLAHVYKGLARDSVDGTLFDPTAFINEYLGDEGKLEGMLSRKAVKVMADVSNL
;
A
#
# COMPACT_ATOMS: atom_id res chain seq x y z
N MET A 1 -6.22 20.32 -15.83
CA MET A 1 -7.52 20.35 -15.10
C MET A 1 -7.72 19.11 -14.24
N MET A 2 -7.65 17.89 -14.81
CA MET A 2 -7.85 16.63 -14.07
C MET A 2 -6.85 16.36 -12.93
N GLU A 3 -5.59 16.74 -13.10
CA GLU A 3 -4.56 16.56 -12.06
C GLU A 3 -4.78 17.46 -10.82
N ALA A 4 -5.20 18.71 -11.03
CA ALA A 4 -5.56 19.61 -9.93
C ALA A 4 -6.72 19.05 -9.10
N THR A 5 -7.72 18.45 -9.76
CA THR A 5 -8.84 17.80 -9.09
C THR A 5 -8.40 16.56 -8.30
N VAL A 6 -7.49 15.75 -8.85
CA VAL A 6 -6.92 14.59 -8.14
C VAL A 6 -6.12 15.04 -6.91
N ASN A 7 -5.35 16.13 -7.02
CA ASN A 7 -4.60 16.69 -5.89
C ASN A 7 -5.53 17.24 -4.80
N GLN A 8 -6.61 17.92 -5.17
CA GLN A 8 -7.64 18.37 -4.22
C GLN A 8 -8.31 17.19 -3.53
N TYR A 9 -8.61 16.12 -4.29
CA TYR A 9 -9.13 14.88 -3.74
C TYR A 9 -8.17 14.24 -2.72
N HIS A 10 -6.88 14.13 -3.05
CA HIS A 10 -5.88 13.61 -2.11
C HIS A 10 -5.78 14.47 -0.85
N ALA A 11 -5.80 15.79 -0.99
CA ALA A 11 -5.81 16.71 0.14
C ALA A 11 -7.05 16.52 1.02
N ALA A 12 -8.22 16.34 0.41
CA ALA A 12 -9.47 16.09 1.15
C ALA A 12 -9.41 14.78 1.94
N VAL A 13 -8.94 13.69 1.32
CA VAL A 13 -8.76 12.39 1.98
C VAL A 13 -7.83 12.51 3.19
N GLU A 14 -6.72 13.22 3.04
CA GLU A 14 -5.79 13.47 4.13
C GLU A 14 -6.43 14.25 5.29
N GLN A 15 -7.17 15.31 4.99
CA GLN A 15 -7.86 16.09 6.02
C GLN A 15 -8.92 15.27 6.76
N ILE A 16 -9.63 14.37 6.07
CA ILE A 16 -10.58 13.44 6.69
C ILE A 16 -9.87 12.54 7.70
N ILE A 17 -8.72 11.97 7.33
CA ILE A 17 -7.95 11.11 8.22
C ILE A 17 -7.42 11.91 9.41
N LYS A 18 -6.81 13.07 9.18
CA LYS A 18 -6.25 13.91 10.26
C LYS A 18 -7.29 14.32 11.31
N LYS A 19 -8.55 14.53 10.90
CA LYS A 19 -9.64 14.83 11.85
C LYS A 19 -9.96 13.69 12.80
N LYS A 20 -9.80 12.44 12.37
CA LYS A 20 -10.08 11.24 13.18
C LYS A 20 -9.24 10.07 12.71
N ALA A 21 -7.95 10.09 13.05
CA ALA A 21 -6.96 9.13 12.59
C ALA A 21 -7.05 7.84 13.40
N VAL A 22 -8.09 7.03 13.12
CA VAL A 22 -8.32 5.72 13.71
C VAL A 22 -8.57 4.67 12.62
N VAL A 23 -8.33 3.41 12.93
CA VAL A 23 -8.47 2.27 12.01
C VAL A 23 -9.85 2.19 11.39
N GLY A 24 -10.88 2.55 12.17
CA GLY A 24 -12.27 2.62 11.68
C GLY A 24 -12.42 3.61 10.54
N THR A 25 -11.83 4.81 10.64
CA THR A 25 -11.91 5.83 9.58
C THR A 25 -11.24 5.35 8.30
N VAL A 26 -10.01 4.83 8.40
CA VAL A 26 -9.30 4.34 7.21
C VAL A 26 -9.98 3.12 6.62
N THR A 27 -10.53 2.22 7.42
CA THR A 27 -11.27 1.04 6.91
C THR A 27 -12.44 1.46 6.04
N HIS A 28 -13.18 2.52 6.42
CA HIS A 28 -14.27 3.04 5.59
C HIS A 28 -13.76 3.67 4.28
N LEU A 29 -12.67 4.45 4.34
CA LEU A 29 -12.08 5.03 3.14
C LEU A 29 -11.58 3.96 2.16
N LEU A 30 -10.87 2.95 2.67
CA LEU A 30 -10.34 1.85 1.86
C LEU A 30 -11.45 1.05 1.17
N LYS A 31 -12.62 0.90 1.80
CA LYS A 31 -13.80 0.25 1.17
C LYS A 31 -14.27 0.98 -0.08
N LEU A 32 -14.15 2.31 -0.16
CA LEU A 32 -14.54 3.08 -1.34
C LEU A 32 -13.68 2.76 -2.56
N PHE A 33 -12.43 2.32 -2.35
CA PHE A 33 -11.48 2.06 -3.44
C PHE A 33 -11.55 0.62 -3.96
N GLN A 34 -12.20 -0.28 -3.21
CA GLN A 34 -12.24 -1.71 -3.53
C GLN A 34 -12.69 -2.04 -4.96
N PRO A 35 -13.73 -1.39 -5.53
CA PRO A 35 -14.16 -1.68 -6.90
C PRO A 35 -13.10 -1.35 -7.95
N TYR A 36 -12.22 -0.39 -7.65
CA TYR A 36 -11.31 0.21 -8.63
C TYR A 36 -9.96 -0.50 -8.70
N TYR A 37 -9.58 -1.32 -7.71
CA TYR A 37 -8.33 -2.08 -7.76
C TYR A 37 -8.25 -3.06 -8.94
N ALA A 38 -9.40 -3.54 -9.42
CA ALA A 38 -9.52 -4.45 -10.55
C ALA A 38 -10.15 -3.78 -11.79
N SER A 39 -10.27 -2.45 -11.81
CA SER A 39 -10.85 -1.73 -12.95
C SER A 39 -10.09 -2.05 -14.24
N THR A 40 -10.79 -2.16 -15.37
CA THR A 40 -10.16 -2.31 -16.69
C THR A 40 -9.43 -1.01 -17.10
N ALA A 41 -9.90 0.14 -16.61
CA ALA A 41 -9.29 1.43 -16.86
C ALA A 41 -8.02 1.61 -16.02
N GLY A 42 -6.88 1.76 -16.70
CA GLY A 42 -5.57 1.90 -16.07
C GLY A 42 -5.45 3.05 -15.08
N HIS A 43 -6.02 4.20 -15.44
CA HIS A 43 -5.98 5.40 -14.60
C HIS A 43 -6.83 5.26 -13.33
N GLU A 44 -7.93 4.50 -13.37
CA GLU A 44 -8.74 4.22 -12.18
C GLU A 44 -7.98 3.31 -11.21
N ARG A 45 -7.35 2.24 -11.73
CA ARG A 45 -6.49 1.38 -10.92
C ARG A 45 -5.39 2.18 -10.24
N LEU A 46 -4.66 3.00 -11.01
CA LEU A 46 -3.58 3.83 -10.48
C LEU A 46 -4.07 4.76 -9.37
N ARG A 47 -5.14 5.52 -9.62
CA ARG A 47 -5.72 6.42 -8.60
C ARG A 47 -6.17 5.70 -7.35
N ALA A 48 -6.78 4.52 -7.49
CA ALA A 48 -7.23 3.74 -6.34
C ALA A 48 -6.05 3.26 -5.49
N VAL A 49 -4.98 2.78 -6.12
CA VAL A 49 -3.78 2.33 -5.41
C VAL A 49 -3.02 3.51 -4.78
N ASP A 50 -2.87 4.63 -5.49
CA ASP A 50 -2.23 5.84 -4.94
C ASP A 50 -3.02 6.44 -3.77
N ALA A 51 -4.35 6.52 -3.89
CA ALA A 51 -5.19 6.96 -2.79
C ALA A 51 -5.07 6.03 -1.59
N THR A 52 -4.98 4.72 -1.83
CA THR A 52 -4.75 3.72 -0.78
C THR A 52 -3.42 3.96 -0.08
N LEU A 53 -2.34 4.09 -0.84
CA LEU A 53 -1.01 4.40 -0.32
C LEU A 53 -1.06 5.64 0.59
N ARG A 54 -1.67 6.72 0.10
CA ARG A 54 -1.84 7.97 0.86
C ARG A 54 -2.64 7.77 2.15
N VAL A 55 -3.74 7.00 2.11
CA VAL A 55 -4.51 6.67 3.32
C VAL A 55 -3.63 5.98 4.36
N LEU A 56 -2.85 4.98 3.94
CA LEU A 56 -2.00 4.22 4.85
C LEU A 56 -0.88 5.09 5.46
N THR A 57 -0.20 5.91 4.65
CA THR A 57 0.91 6.73 5.15
C THR A 57 0.42 7.84 6.08
N VAL A 58 -0.63 8.57 5.71
CA VAL A 58 -1.22 9.62 6.56
C VAL A 58 -1.74 9.02 7.87
N TYR A 59 -2.37 7.85 7.79
CA TYR A 59 -2.82 7.17 9.00
C TYR A 59 -1.66 6.76 9.89
N PHE A 60 -0.59 6.18 9.33
CA PHE A 60 0.59 5.84 10.11
C PHE A 60 1.17 7.05 10.86
N GLU A 61 1.24 8.21 10.21
CA GLU A 61 1.76 9.44 10.78
C GLU A 61 0.85 10.00 11.90
N HIS A 62 -0.47 9.94 11.71
CA HIS A 62 -1.43 10.65 12.56
C HIS A 62 -2.23 9.75 13.50
N ALA A 63 -2.10 8.43 13.42
CA ALA A 63 -2.89 7.49 14.20
C ALA A 63 -2.85 7.82 15.69
N THR A 64 -4.02 7.85 16.31
CA THR A 64 -4.19 8.08 17.75
C THR A 64 -4.59 6.82 18.51
N ASP A 65 -4.79 5.71 17.79
CA ASP A 65 -5.27 4.43 18.32
C ASP A 65 -4.20 3.32 18.29
N PHE A 66 -2.94 3.67 18.07
CA PHE A 66 -1.83 2.74 18.29
C PHE A 66 -1.62 2.53 19.80
N ALA A 67 -1.53 1.27 20.23
CA ALA A 67 -1.35 0.91 21.63
C ALA A 67 0.00 0.21 21.85
N LEU A 68 0.96 0.93 22.44
CA LEU A 68 2.28 0.36 22.76
C LEU A 68 2.15 -0.76 23.80
N GLY A 69 2.88 -1.87 23.59
CA GLY A 69 2.86 -3.04 24.47
C GLY A 69 1.58 -3.87 24.38
N ARG A 70 0.61 -3.49 23.54
CA ARG A 70 -0.64 -4.23 23.33
C ARG A 70 -0.79 -4.62 21.88
N ALA A 71 -0.64 -5.91 21.60
CA ALA A 71 -0.90 -6.46 20.29
C ALA A 71 -2.39 -6.39 19.94
N SER A 72 -2.66 -6.05 18.69
CA SER A 72 -3.98 -6.02 18.05
C SER A 72 -3.82 -6.31 16.55
N GLU A 73 -4.93 -6.53 15.85
CA GLU A 73 -4.90 -6.78 14.40
C GLU A 73 -5.12 -5.50 13.60
N PHE A 74 -4.28 -5.27 12.59
CA PHE A 74 -4.58 -4.29 11.56
C PHE A 74 -5.66 -4.85 10.62
N GLY A 75 -6.93 -4.67 10.97
CA GLY A 75 -8.08 -5.29 10.30
C GLY A 75 -8.12 -5.22 8.76
N PRO A 76 -7.72 -4.11 8.10
CA PRO A 76 -7.69 -4.02 6.63
C PRO A 76 -6.66 -4.92 5.93
N MET A 77 -5.68 -5.47 6.66
CA MET A 77 -4.51 -6.15 6.09
C MET A 77 -4.86 -7.23 5.07
N SER A 78 -5.68 -8.21 5.44
CA SER A 78 -6.01 -9.35 4.58
C SER A 78 -6.67 -8.91 3.27
N SER A 79 -7.60 -7.97 3.36
CA SER A 79 -8.30 -7.39 2.22
C SER A 79 -7.38 -6.62 1.28
N LEU A 80 -6.40 -5.88 1.83
CA LEU A 80 -5.41 -5.15 1.07
C LEU A 80 -4.45 -6.09 0.35
N LEU A 81 -3.89 -7.07 1.06
CA LEU A 81 -2.96 -8.04 0.48
C LEU A 81 -3.61 -8.83 -0.65
N ALA A 82 -4.81 -9.35 -0.44
CA ALA A 82 -5.53 -10.13 -1.46
C ALA A 82 -5.76 -9.36 -2.76
N ARG A 83 -5.94 -8.03 -2.68
CA ARG A 83 -6.27 -7.19 -3.85
C ARG A 83 -5.06 -6.52 -4.48
N LEU A 84 -4.06 -6.16 -3.69
CA LEU A 84 -2.91 -5.36 -4.14
C LEU A 84 -1.67 -6.17 -4.46
N VAL A 85 -1.47 -7.34 -3.85
CA VAL A 85 -0.35 -8.22 -4.23
C VAL A 85 -0.39 -8.59 -5.73
N PRO A 86 -1.55 -8.95 -6.32
CA PRO A 86 -1.63 -9.19 -7.77
C PRO A 86 -1.30 -7.95 -8.62
N ARG A 87 -1.46 -6.74 -8.08
CA ARG A 87 -1.19 -5.48 -8.78
C ARG A 87 0.29 -5.16 -8.87
N ILE A 88 1.15 -5.83 -8.11
CA ILE A 88 2.61 -5.69 -8.27
C ILE A 88 3.06 -6.24 -9.64
N ALA A 89 2.27 -7.12 -10.26
CA ALA A 89 2.46 -7.60 -11.63
C ALA A 89 1.52 -6.93 -12.66
N ASP A 90 0.98 -5.73 -12.37
CA ASP A 90 0.10 -5.03 -13.31
C ASP A 90 0.81 -4.66 -14.62
N SER A 91 0.03 -4.63 -15.69
CA SER A 91 0.42 -4.13 -17.01
C SER A 91 1.04 -2.72 -16.98
N LEU A 92 0.61 -1.86 -16.04
CA LEU A 92 1.08 -0.49 -15.91
C LEU A 92 2.16 -0.37 -14.85
N CYS A 93 3.33 0.15 -15.24
CA CYS A 93 4.48 0.33 -14.35
C CYS A 93 4.14 1.12 -13.08
N ALA A 94 3.48 2.26 -13.23
CA ALA A 94 3.08 3.09 -12.11
C ALA A 94 2.19 2.33 -11.10
N VAL A 95 1.28 1.47 -11.58
CA VAL A 95 0.42 0.65 -10.71
C VAL A 95 1.25 -0.39 -9.95
N ARG A 96 2.24 -1.01 -10.60
CA ARG A 96 3.13 -1.99 -9.94
C ARG A 96 3.89 -1.36 -8.78
N HIS A 97 4.48 -0.19 -9.03
CA HIS A 97 5.26 0.54 -8.04
C HIS A 97 4.39 1.01 -6.87
N ALA A 98 3.23 1.59 -7.17
CA ALA A 98 2.28 2.03 -6.16
C ALA A 98 1.75 0.84 -5.33
N ALA A 99 1.48 -0.31 -5.97
CA ALA A 99 1.01 -1.50 -5.30
C ALA A 99 2.06 -2.07 -4.35
N LEU A 100 3.33 -2.17 -4.78
CA LEU A 100 4.42 -2.63 -3.92
C LEU A 100 4.56 -1.73 -2.69
N ARG A 101 4.58 -0.40 -2.87
CA ARG A 101 4.66 0.55 -1.76
C ARG A 101 3.45 0.41 -0.81
N THR A 102 2.27 0.17 -1.36
CA THR A 102 1.06 -0.03 -0.53
C THR A 102 1.13 -1.33 0.28
N VAL A 103 1.64 -2.41 -0.31
CA VAL A 103 1.89 -3.68 0.39
C VAL A 103 2.93 -3.49 1.50
N TYR A 104 4.03 -2.78 1.23
CA TYR A 104 5.02 -2.40 2.23
C TYR A 104 4.39 -1.66 3.42
N TRP A 105 3.58 -0.63 3.16
CA TRP A 105 2.91 0.14 4.23
C TRP A 105 1.85 -0.67 4.97
N THR A 106 1.22 -1.64 4.31
CA THR A 106 0.33 -2.59 4.96
C THR A 106 1.08 -3.43 6.00
N PHE A 107 2.28 -3.91 5.66
CA PHE A 107 3.14 -4.61 6.61
C PHE A 107 3.67 -3.70 7.71
N ARG A 108 4.08 -2.46 7.41
CA ARG A 108 4.51 -1.48 8.42
C ARG A 108 3.41 -1.21 9.46
N LEU A 109 2.17 -1.02 9.01
CA LEU A 109 1.03 -0.84 9.90
C LEU A 109 0.78 -2.10 10.72
N ALA A 110 0.76 -3.28 10.09
CA ALA A 110 0.61 -4.55 10.81
C ALA A 110 1.69 -4.74 11.89
N HIS A 111 2.93 -4.32 11.62
CA HIS A 111 4.04 -4.39 12.56
C HIS A 111 3.80 -3.50 13.78
N VAL A 112 3.39 -2.24 13.60
CA VAL A 112 3.05 -1.35 14.73
C VAL A 112 1.87 -1.88 15.54
N TYR A 113 0.89 -2.48 14.87
CA TYR A 113 -0.27 -3.11 15.50
C TYR A 113 0.07 -4.30 16.41
N LYS A 114 1.27 -4.90 16.27
CA LYS A 114 1.79 -5.88 17.25
C LYS A 114 2.16 -5.25 18.61
N GLY A 115 1.95 -3.95 18.79
CA GLY A 115 2.25 -3.21 20.01
C GLY A 115 3.67 -2.65 20.05
N LEU A 116 4.33 -2.55 18.89
CA LEU A 116 5.68 -2.03 18.75
C LEU A 116 5.65 -0.51 18.55
N ALA A 117 6.76 0.15 18.90
CA ALA A 117 6.88 1.59 18.73
C ALA A 117 6.84 1.96 17.24
N ARG A 118 6.31 3.14 16.92
CA ARG A 118 6.13 3.59 15.52
C ARG A 118 7.45 3.74 14.76
N ASP A 119 8.50 4.13 15.48
CA ASP A 119 9.88 4.26 15.03
C ASP A 119 10.64 2.92 15.02
N SER A 120 10.05 1.84 15.55
CA SER A 120 10.61 0.51 15.42
C SER A 120 10.64 0.11 13.94
N VAL A 121 11.81 -0.36 13.49
CA VAL A 121 12.03 -0.83 12.13
C VAL A 121 12.02 -2.34 12.14
N ASP A 122 11.15 -2.93 11.33
CA ASP A 122 11.17 -4.36 11.05
C ASP A 122 12.36 -4.68 10.13
N GLY A 123 13.42 -5.26 10.69
CA GLY A 123 14.63 -5.62 9.94
C GLY A 123 14.42 -6.71 8.89
N THR A 124 13.27 -7.39 8.89
CA THR A 124 12.91 -8.39 7.88
C THR A 124 12.17 -7.79 6.69
N LEU A 125 11.75 -6.52 6.79
CA LEU A 125 10.95 -5.87 5.77
C LEU A 125 11.85 -5.34 4.65
N PHE A 126 11.53 -5.72 3.41
CA PHE A 126 12.27 -5.30 2.22
C PHE A 126 12.21 -3.78 1.99
N ASP A 127 13.26 -3.22 1.36
CA ASP A 127 13.23 -1.85 0.87
C ASP A 127 12.44 -1.76 -0.44
N PRO A 128 11.33 -0.99 -0.49
CA PRO A 128 10.48 -0.94 -1.67
C PRO A 128 11.14 -0.26 -2.86
N THR A 129 12.08 0.68 -2.64
CA THR A 129 12.78 1.39 -3.72
C THR A 129 13.82 0.48 -4.36
N ALA A 130 14.64 -0.18 -3.55
CA ALA A 130 15.59 -1.19 -4.03
C ALA A 130 14.88 -2.31 -4.80
N PHE A 131 13.76 -2.80 -4.25
CA PHE A 131 12.96 -3.83 -4.91
C PHE A 131 12.39 -3.38 -6.25
N ILE A 132 11.87 -2.15 -6.35
CA ILE A 132 11.38 -1.59 -7.62
C ILE A 132 12.48 -1.57 -8.67
N ASN A 133 13.64 -1.01 -8.31
CA ASN A 133 14.77 -0.83 -9.23
C ASN A 133 15.33 -2.18 -9.70
N GLU A 134 15.39 -3.17 -8.81
CA GLU A 134 15.98 -4.47 -9.13
C GLU A 134 15.02 -5.42 -9.88
N TYR A 135 13.71 -5.33 -9.62
CA TYR A 135 12.75 -6.35 -10.06
C TYR A 135 11.54 -5.85 -10.86
N LEU A 136 11.14 -4.57 -10.76
CA LEU A 136 9.90 -4.08 -11.38
C LEU A 136 10.09 -3.17 -12.59
N GLY A 137 11.32 -2.69 -12.82
CA GLY A 137 11.72 -1.87 -13.98
C GLY A 137 11.02 -0.50 -14.05
N ASP A 138 11.40 0.30 -15.05
CA ASP A 138 11.02 1.72 -15.13
C ASP A 138 9.86 2.01 -16.10
N GLU A 139 9.76 1.32 -17.25
CA GLU A 139 8.66 1.52 -18.22
C GLU A 139 8.26 0.23 -18.96
N GLY A 140 7.01 0.19 -19.45
CA GLY A 140 6.49 -0.90 -20.28
C GLY A 140 5.95 -2.12 -19.52
N LYS A 141 5.54 -3.14 -20.29
CA LYS A 141 5.13 -4.43 -19.76
C LYS A 141 6.34 -5.09 -19.10
N LEU A 142 6.13 -5.63 -17.91
CA LEU A 142 7.17 -6.36 -17.21
C LEU A 142 7.50 -7.62 -18.04
N GLU A 143 8.72 -7.73 -18.54
CA GLU A 143 9.10 -8.82 -19.44
C GLU A 143 8.94 -10.17 -18.72
N GLY A 144 8.64 -11.24 -19.48
CA GLY A 144 8.28 -12.54 -18.90
C GLY A 144 9.36 -13.14 -17.97
N MET A 145 10.64 -12.87 -18.22
CA MET A 145 11.73 -13.34 -17.35
C MET A 145 11.84 -12.52 -16.06
N LEU A 146 11.77 -11.19 -16.15
CA LEU A 146 11.76 -10.28 -15.00
C LEU A 146 10.54 -10.52 -14.10
N SER A 147 9.37 -10.81 -14.70
CA SER A 147 8.13 -11.10 -13.97
C SER A 147 8.25 -12.35 -13.11
N ARG A 148 8.81 -13.42 -13.68
CA ARG A 148 9.05 -14.67 -12.94
C ARG A 148 10.08 -14.48 -11.82
N LYS A 149 11.12 -13.67 -12.06
CA LYS A 149 12.12 -13.33 -11.03
C LYS A 149 11.49 -12.56 -9.87
N ALA A 150 10.71 -11.51 -10.16
CA ALA A 150 10.01 -10.71 -9.16
C ALA A 150 9.03 -11.55 -8.33
N VAL A 151 8.22 -12.41 -8.98
CA VAL A 151 7.29 -13.31 -8.29
C VAL A 151 8.04 -14.31 -7.40
N LYS A 152 9.15 -14.88 -7.89
CA LYS A 152 9.97 -15.81 -7.09
C LYS A 152 10.51 -15.15 -5.83
N VAL A 153 11.09 -13.95 -5.95
CA VAL A 153 11.61 -13.21 -4.78
C VAL A 153 10.49 -12.90 -3.78
N MET A 154 9.29 -12.51 -4.24
CA MET A 154 8.14 -12.30 -3.35
C MET A 154 7.71 -13.57 -2.61
N ALA A 155 7.80 -14.73 -3.25
CA ALA A 155 7.45 -16.02 -2.63
C ALA A 155 8.52 -16.46 -1.60
N ASP A 156 9.80 -16.18 -1.87
CA ASP A 156 10.93 -16.60 -1.04
C ASP A 156 11.07 -15.80 0.27
N VAL A 157 10.35 -14.67 0.44
CA VAL A 157 10.27 -13.93 1.72
C VAL A 157 9.64 -14.76 2.86
N SER A 158 9.01 -15.89 2.53
CA SER A 158 8.39 -16.82 3.50
C SER A 158 9.38 -17.66 4.32
N ASN A 159 10.70 -17.53 4.08
CA ASN A 159 11.76 -18.30 4.76
C ASN A 159 12.61 -17.46 5.74
N LEU A 160 12.10 -16.34 6.25
CA LEU A 160 12.70 -15.54 7.32
C LEU A 160 11.85 -15.60 8.59
#